data_AF-A0A7L3HMZ6-F1
#
_entry.id   AF-A0A7L3HMZ6-F1
#
_cell.length_a   1.000
_cell.length_b   1.000
_cell.length_c   1.000
_cell.angle_alpha   90.00
_cell.angle_beta   90.00
_cell.angle_gamma   90.00
#
_symmetry.space_group_name_H-M   'P 1'
#
loop_
_entity.id
_entity.type
_entity.pdbx_description
1 polymer ?
#
loop_
_entity_poly.entity_id
_entity_poly.type
_entity_poly.pdbx_seq_one_letter_code
_entity_poly.pdbx_strand_id
1 'polypeptide(L)'
;VFAVNSITLAVNLVGCLAWLIGGGGAVNFGLAILWLILFTPCSYVCWFRPIYKAFKTDSSFSFMAFFFTFMAQLVISIIQAVGIPGWGVCGWIAAISFFGTNVGSAVVMLIPTVLFTAMAVFSFIALTMV
;
A
#
# COMPACT_ATOMS: atom_id res chain seq x y z
N VAL A 1 -7.31 -4.19 7.88
CA VAL A 1 -6.00 -3.99 7.23
C VAL A 1 -5.96 -4.67 5.87
N PHE A 2 -6.10 -6.00 5.76
CA PHE A 2 -6.10 -6.70 4.46
C PHE A 2 -6.98 -6.07 3.36
N ALA A 3 -8.29 -5.96 3.58
CA ALA A 3 -9.22 -5.41 2.60
C ALA A 3 -8.91 -3.94 2.26
N VAL A 4 -8.50 -3.16 3.27
CA VAL A 4 -8.11 -1.75 3.09
C VAL A 4 -6.85 -1.65 2.22
N ASN A 5 -5.86 -2.53 2.40
CA ASN A 5 -4.65 -2.57 1.58
C ASN A 5 -4.95 -2.85 0.11
N SER A 6 -5.78 -3.87 -0.16
CA SER A 6 -6.17 -4.23 -1.52
C SER A 6 -6.94 -3.11 -2.21
N ILE A 7 -7.83 -2.42 -1.49
CA ILE A 7 -8.56 -1.26 -1.99
C ILE A 7 -7.59 -0.10 -2.27
N THR A 8 -6.66 0.20 -1.36
CA THR A 8 -5.66 1.26 -1.55
C THR A 8 -4.75 0.99 -2.76
N LEU A 9 -4.34 -0.27 -2.98
CA LEU A 9 -3.56 -0.67 -4.15
C LEU A 9 -4.37 -0.56 -5.46
N ALA A 10 -5.65 -0.89 -5.44
CA ALA A 10 -6.53 -0.71 -6.60
C ALA A 10 -6.74 0.78 -6.93
N VAL A 11 -6.91 1.63 -5.92
CA VAL A 11 -7.00 3.08 -6.11
C VAL A 11 -5.65 3.66 -6.57
N ASN A 12 -4.52 3.10 -6.12
CA ASN A 12 -3.20 3.46 -6.63
C ASN A 12 -3.03 3.12 -8.12
N LEU A 13 -3.58 2.00 -8.59
CA LEU A 13 -3.59 1.67 -10.02
C LEU A 13 -4.35 2.72 -10.84
N VAL A 14 -5.51 3.17 -10.35
CA VAL A 14 -6.29 4.25 -10.98
C VAL A 14 -5.51 5.57 -10.96
N GLY A 15 -4.83 5.89 -9.86
CA GLY A 15 -3.94 7.06 -9.77
C GLY A 15 -2.77 7.01 -10.75
N CYS A 16 -2.12 5.85 -10.90
CA CYS A 16 -1.03 5.67 -11.87
C CYS A 16 -1.53 5.68 -13.32
N LEU A 17 -2.77 5.27 -13.58
CA LEU A 17 -3.41 5.42 -14.88
C LEU A 17 -3.66 6.90 -15.20
N ALA A 18 -4.13 7.67 -14.22
CA ALA A 18 -4.30 9.12 -14.37
C ALA A 18 -2.97 9.83 -14.60
N TRP A 19 -1.88 9.41 -13.93
CA TRP A 19 -0.52 9.90 -14.17
C TRP A 19 -0.06 9.62 -15.62
N LEU A 20 -0.33 8.41 -16.13
CA LEU A 20 0.01 8.03 -17.50
C LEU A 20 -0.74 8.91 -18.53
N ILE A 21 -2.04 9.10 -18.34
CA ILE A 21 -2.87 9.94 -19.22
C ILE A 21 -2.47 11.42 -19.12
N GLY A 22 -2.04 11.87 -17.93
CA GLY A 22 -1.58 13.24 -17.68
C GLY A 22 -0.19 13.59 -18.21
N GLY A 23 0.45 12.71 -19.00
CA GLY A 23 1.77 12.93 -19.60
C GLY A 23 2.94 12.38 -18.78
N GLY A 24 2.67 11.55 -17.79
CA GLY A 24 3.69 10.95 -16.91
C GLY A 24 4.16 9.57 -17.40
N GLY A 25 5.35 9.15 -16.95
CA GLY A 25 5.96 7.89 -17.38
C GLY A 25 5.15 6.63 -17.05
N ALA A 26 5.07 5.70 -18.01
CA ALA A 26 4.33 4.42 -17.90
C ALA A 26 4.91 3.41 -16.89
N VAL A 27 6.14 3.64 -16.44
CA VAL A 27 6.83 2.80 -15.44
C VAL A 27 6.00 2.70 -14.15
N ASN A 28 5.40 3.81 -13.71
CA ASN A 28 4.61 3.81 -12.49
C ASN A 28 3.34 2.95 -12.62
N PHE A 29 2.72 2.94 -13.80
CA PHE A 29 1.52 2.13 -14.07
C PHE A 29 1.85 0.63 -14.13
N GLY A 30 2.92 0.25 -14.82
CA GLY A 30 3.37 -1.16 -14.88
C GLY A 30 3.73 -1.72 -13.50
N LEU A 31 4.43 -0.93 -12.68
CA LEU A 31 4.77 -1.32 -11.31
C LEU A 31 3.55 -1.35 -10.38
N ALA A 32 2.55 -0.48 -10.57
CA ALA A 32 1.32 -0.52 -9.79
C ALA A 32 0.54 -1.83 -9.99
N ILE A 33 0.51 -2.38 -11.21
CA ILE A 33 -0.08 -3.70 -11.50
C ILE A 33 0.71 -4.81 -10.78
N LEU A 34 2.04 -4.75 -10.86
CA LEU A 34 2.91 -5.71 -10.16
C LEU A 34 2.65 -5.69 -8.66
N TRP A 35 2.55 -4.50 -8.05
CA TRP A 35 2.26 -4.35 -6.63
C TRP A 35 0.89 -4.88 -6.25
N LEU A 36 -0.14 -4.67 -7.07
CA LEU A 36 -1.47 -5.20 -6.83
C LEU A 36 -1.45 -6.74 -6.85
N ILE A 37 -0.76 -7.37 -7.81
CA ILE A 37 -0.70 -8.84 -7.90
C ILE A 37 0.20 -9.44 -6.81
N LEU A 38 1.28 -8.77 -6.41
CA LEU A 38 2.22 -9.30 -5.42
C LEU A 38 1.73 -9.11 -3.99
N PHE A 39 1.23 -7.92 -3.64
CA PHE A 39 0.85 -7.62 -2.26
C PHE A 39 -0.52 -8.13 -1.86
N THR A 40 -1.46 -8.30 -2.80
CA THR A 40 -2.80 -8.85 -2.51
C THR A 40 -2.74 -10.30 -1.99
N PRO A 41 -2.08 -11.27 -2.63
CA PRO A 41 -1.96 -12.62 -2.09
C PRO A 41 -1.01 -12.68 -0.89
N CYS A 42 0.03 -11.84 -0.85
CA CYS A 42 0.95 -11.77 0.28
C CYS A 42 0.21 -11.35 1.56
N SER A 43 -0.55 -10.24 1.54
CA SER A 43 -1.35 -9.82 2.69
C SER A 43 -2.41 -10.87 3.09
N TYR A 44 -2.91 -11.70 2.16
CA TYR A 44 -3.87 -12.77 2.48
C TYR A 44 -3.21 -13.94 3.22
N VAL A 45 -2.09 -14.45 2.70
CA VAL A 45 -1.32 -15.54 3.29
C VAL A 45 -0.80 -15.16 4.68
N CYS A 46 -0.40 -13.90 4.84
CA CYS A 46 0.13 -13.35 6.08
C CYS A 46 -0.92 -13.12 7.17
N TRP A 47 -2.22 -13.20 6.86
CA TRP A 47 -3.30 -13.05 7.84
C TRP A 47 -4.03 -14.37 8.09
N PHE A 48 -4.50 -15.06 7.06
CA PHE A 48 -5.36 -16.24 7.27
C PHE A 48 -4.59 -17.45 7.80
N ARG A 49 -3.37 -17.70 7.33
CA ARG A 49 -2.60 -18.88 7.69
C ARG A 49 -2.03 -18.83 9.12
N PRO A 50 -1.39 -17.74 9.58
CA PRO A 50 -0.86 -17.67 10.94
C PRO A 50 -1.95 -17.50 12.00
N ILE A 51 -3.05 -16.79 11.73
CA ILE A 51 -4.18 -16.66 12.69
C ILE A 51 -4.92 -17.99 12.87
N TYR A 52 -5.23 -18.70 11.78
CA TYR A 52 -5.90 -20.00 11.89
C TYR A 52 -5.04 -21.02 12.65
N LYS A 53 -3.72 -20.93 12.52
CA LYS A 53 -2.77 -21.79 13.23
C LYS A 53 -2.54 -21.33 14.68
N ALA A 54 -2.56 -20.03 14.96
CA ALA A 54 -2.47 -19.46 16.31
C ALA A 54 -3.66 -19.89 17.17
N PHE A 55 -4.91 -19.74 16.67
CA PHE A 55 -6.11 -20.14 17.42
C PHE A 55 -6.28 -21.65 17.56
N LYS A 56 -5.77 -22.45 16.63
CA LYS A 56 -5.91 -23.92 16.69
C LYS A 56 -4.85 -24.60 17.56
N THR A 57 -3.70 -23.96 17.79
CA THR A 57 -2.54 -24.64 18.41
C THR A 57 -1.96 -23.88 19.61
N ASP A 58 -2.56 -22.77 20.05
CA ASP A 58 -2.04 -21.88 21.11
C ASP A 58 -0.53 -21.62 20.97
N SER A 59 -0.08 -21.46 19.71
CA SER A 59 1.34 -21.41 19.40
C SER A 59 1.82 -19.96 19.35
N SER A 60 2.62 -19.58 20.35
CA SER A 60 3.33 -18.30 20.43
C SER A 60 4.24 -18.02 19.22
N PHE A 61 4.65 -19.05 18.48
CA PHE A 61 5.41 -18.91 17.24
C PHE A 61 4.59 -18.28 16.10
N SER A 62 3.30 -18.60 16.00
CA SER A 62 2.40 -17.96 15.02
C SER A 62 2.09 -16.51 15.38
N PHE A 63 2.08 -16.16 16.68
CA PHE A 63 1.95 -14.78 17.16
C PHE A 63 3.19 -13.94 16.81
N MET A 64 4.40 -14.49 16.97
CA MET A 64 5.65 -13.84 16.55
C MET A 64 5.68 -13.54 15.05
N ALA A 65 5.25 -14.49 14.21
CA ALA A 65 5.22 -14.32 12.76
C ALA A 65 4.21 -13.26 12.29
N PHE A 66 3.09 -13.09 13.02
CA PHE A 66 2.13 -12.02 12.78
C PHE A 66 2.78 -10.65 13.01
N PHE A 67 3.44 -10.43 14.14
CA PHE A 67 4.11 -9.16 14.45
C PHE A 67 5.21 -8.79 13.44
N PHE A 68 6.06 -9.75 13.05
CA PHE A 68 7.13 -9.50 12.09
C PHE A 68 6.58 -9.08 10.73
N THR A 69 5.54 -9.76 10.26
CA THR A 69 4.93 -9.46 8.96
C THR A 69 4.15 -8.15 9.00
N PHE A 70 3.52 -7.84 10.12
CA PHE A 70 2.79 -6.61 10.32
C PHE A 70 3.72 -5.38 10.41
N MET A 71 4.88 -5.52 11.05
CA MET A 71 5.95 -4.52 11.01
C MET A 71 6.47 -4.29 9.59
N ALA A 72 6.72 -5.36 8.82
CA ALA A 72 7.16 -5.22 7.43
C ALA A 72 6.12 -4.48 6.57
N GLN A 73 4.83 -4.80 6.75
CA GLN A 73 3.73 -4.11 6.07
C GLN A 73 3.66 -2.62 6.44
N LEU A 74 3.89 -2.27 7.70
CA LEU A 74 3.97 -0.89 8.18
C LEU A 74 5.08 -0.15 7.45
N VAL A 75 6.31 -0.69 7.43
CA VAL A 75 7.46 -0.06 6.74
C VAL A 75 7.15 0.15 5.25
N ILE A 76 6.59 -0.86 4.57
CA ILE A 76 6.21 -0.75 3.16
C ILE A 76 5.15 0.34 2.95
N SER A 77 4.14 0.43 3.82
CA SER A 77 3.09 1.45 3.72
C SER A 77 3.62 2.87 3.92
N ILE A 78 4.64 3.06 4.76
CA ILE A 78 5.33 4.36 4.92
C ILE A 78 6.08 4.72 3.62
N ILE A 79 6.83 3.77 3.05
CA ILE A 79 7.56 3.99 1.79
C ILE A 79 6.58 4.34 0.65
N GLN A 80 5.45 3.65 0.58
CA GLN A 80 4.38 3.91 -0.39
C GLN A 80 3.73 5.29 -0.19
N ALA A 81 3.53 5.72 1.06
CA ALA A 81 3.02 7.05 1.37
C ALA A 81 4.00 8.16 0.95
N VAL A 82 5.31 7.97 1.13
CA VAL A 82 6.33 8.91 0.67
C VAL A 82 6.34 9.00 -0.86
N GLY A 83 6.21 7.86 -1.55
CA GLY A 83 6.03 7.80 -3.00
C GLY A 83 7.28 8.15 -3.79
N ILE A 84 8.33 7.33 -3.66
CA ILE A 84 9.56 7.48 -4.44
C ILE A 84 9.22 7.41 -5.94
N PRO A 85 9.63 8.40 -6.76
CA PRO A 85 9.38 8.36 -8.21
C PRO A 85 9.96 7.08 -8.84
N GLY A 86 9.18 6.42 -9.71
CA GLY A 86 9.60 5.18 -10.35
C GLY A 86 9.40 3.92 -9.51
N TRP A 87 8.79 4.02 -8.32
CA TRP A 87 8.40 2.85 -7.52
C TRP A 87 6.99 2.34 -7.82
N GLY A 88 6.21 2.95 -8.73
CA GLY A 88 4.85 2.48 -9.00
C GLY A 88 3.80 2.85 -7.95
N VAL A 89 4.03 3.98 -7.26
CA VAL A 89 3.13 4.46 -6.22
C VAL A 89 2.87 5.96 -6.35
N CYS A 90 1.62 6.35 -6.17
CA CYS A 90 1.17 7.74 -6.12
C CYS A 90 1.29 8.29 -4.69
N GLY A 91 2.50 8.39 -4.14
CA GLY A 91 2.71 9.00 -2.82
C GLY A 91 2.91 10.52 -2.89
N TRP A 92 3.20 11.15 -1.75
CA TRP A 92 3.25 12.61 -1.61
C TRP A 92 4.24 13.28 -2.56
N ILE A 93 5.44 12.74 -2.70
CA ILE A 93 6.47 13.32 -3.57
C ILE A 93 6.01 13.30 -5.03
N ALA A 94 5.48 12.16 -5.48
CA ALA A 94 4.95 12.01 -6.84
C ALA A 94 3.76 12.96 -7.07
N ALA A 95 2.75 12.96 -6.19
CA ALA A 95 1.55 13.78 -6.35
C ALA A 95 1.89 15.29 -6.39
N ILE A 96 2.74 15.78 -5.47
CA ILE A 96 3.15 17.19 -5.41
C ILE A 96 3.94 17.58 -6.66
N SER A 97 4.86 16.71 -7.12
CA SER A 97 5.66 16.98 -8.32
C SER A 97 4.82 17.08 -9.60
N PHE A 98 3.64 16.45 -9.65
CA PHE A 98 2.81 16.42 -10.85
C PHE A 98 1.82 17.59 -10.97
N PHE A 99 1.64 18.38 -9.91
CA PHE A 99 0.82 19.60 -9.95
C PHE A 99 1.32 20.62 -10.96
N GLY A 100 2.63 20.65 -11.23
CA GLY A 100 3.22 21.52 -12.25
C GLY A 100 2.97 21.07 -13.70
N THR A 101 2.56 19.83 -13.92
CA THR A 101 2.37 19.25 -15.26
C THR A 101 0.90 19.20 -15.62
N ASN A 102 0.06 18.63 -14.75
CA ASN A 102 -1.37 18.48 -15.01
C ASN A 102 -2.14 18.40 -13.69
N VAL A 103 -2.89 19.46 -13.39
CA VAL A 103 -3.64 19.62 -12.13
C VAL A 103 -4.71 18.53 -12.00
N GLY A 104 -5.35 18.13 -13.11
CA GLY A 104 -6.42 17.13 -13.10
C GLY A 104 -5.94 15.76 -12.63
N SER A 105 -4.82 15.27 -13.16
CA SER A 105 -4.24 14.00 -12.73
C SER A 105 -3.61 14.08 -11.34
N ALA A 106 -3.05 15.22 -10.95
CA ALA A 106 -2.51 15.43 -9.60
C ALA A 106 -3.59 15.29 -8.52
N VAL A 107 -4.80 15.82 -8.76
CA VAL A 107 -5.94 15.66 -7.82
C VAL A 107 -6.34 14.19 -7.68
N VAL A 108 -6.41 13.44 -8.78
CA VAL A 108 -6.75 12.01 -8.74
C VAL A 108 -5.70 11.21 -7.96
N MET A 109 -4.43 11.62 -8.00
CA MET A 109 -3.35 10.98 -7.26
C MET A 109 -3.32 11.28 -5.77
N LEU A 110 -3.88 12.41 -5.33
CA LEU A 110 -3.98 12.69 -3.89
C LEU A 110 -4.87 11.67 -3.18
N ILE A 111 -5.88 11.11 -3.87
CA ILE A 111 -6.78 10.10 -3.31
C ILE A 111 -6.00 8.85 -2.84
N PRO A 112 -5.20 8.17 -3.69
CA PRO A 112 -4.35 7.07 -3.22
C PRO A 112 -3.27 7.52 -2.23
N THR A 113 -2.71 8.72 -2.34
CA THR A 113 -1.72 9.23 -1.36
C THR A 113 -2.29 9.30 0.07
N VAL A 114 -3.50 9.85 0.22
CA VAL A 114 -4.19 9.95 1.50
C VAL A 114 -4.57 8.56 2.02
N LEU A 115 -4.97 7.64 1.13
CA LEU A 115 -5.26 6.27 1.52
C LEU A 115 -4.01 5.49 1.99
N PHE A 116 -2.83 5.72 1.40
CA PHE A 116 -1.58 5.12 1.88
C PHE A 116 -1.16 5.65 3.24
N THR A 117 -1.31 6.95 3.49
CA THR A 117 -1.04 7.52 4.82
C THR A 117 -2.02 7.03 5.88
N ALA A 118 -3.33 7.00 5.56
CA ALA A 118 -4.33 6.44 6.45
C ALA A 118 -4.01 4.97 6.78
N MET A 119 -3.56 4.19 5.78
CA MET A 119 -3.18 2.80 5.97
C MET A 119 -1.96 2.63 6.89
N ALA A 120 -0.95 3.48 6.76
CA ALA A 120 0.21 3.48 7.65
C ALA A 120 -0.19 3.79 9.10
N VAL A 121 -1.08 4.77 9.30
CA VAL A 121 -1.61 5.13 10.63
C VAL A 121 -2.45 3.99 11.22
N PHE A 122 -3.35 3.40 10.45
CA PHE A 122 -4.15 2.25 10.91
C PHE A 122 -3.28 1.06 11.28
N SER A 123 -2.24 0.78 10.51
CA SER A 123 -1.30 -0.31 10.78
C SER A 123 -0.46 -0.02 12.03
N PHE A 124 -0.07 1.23 12.26
CA PHE A 124 0.63 1.63 13.48
C PHE A 124 -0.25 1.47 14.73
N ILE A 125 -1.49 2.00 14.70
CA ILE A 125 -2.44 1.88 15.82
C ILE A 125 -2.75 0.41 16.13
N ALA A 126 -3.01 -0.38 15.09
CA ALA A 126 -3.27 -1.81 15.26
C ALA A 126 -2.08 -2.57 15.88
N LEU A 127 -0.83 -2.14 15.62
CA LEU A 127 0.34 -2.75 16.25
C LEU A 127 0.50 -2.34 17.71
N THR A 128 0.10 -1.13 18.09
CA THR A 128 0.15 -0.64 19.48
C THR A 128 -0.96 -1.18 20.39
N MET A 129 -2.03 -1.73 19.80
CA MET A 129 -3.21 -2.23 20.52
C MET A 129 -3.23 -3.76 20.69
N VAL A 130 -2.22 -4.47 20.16
CA VAL A 130 -2.02 -5.93 20.32
C VAL A 130 -0.97 -6.17 21.39
#